data_AF-A0A0C1EJA3-F1
#
_entry.id   AF-A0A0C1EJA3-F1
#
_cell.length_a   1.000
_cell.length_b   1.000
_cell.length_c   1.000
_cell.angle_alpha   90.00
_cell.angle_beta   90.00
_cell.angle_gamma   90.00
#
_symmetry.space_group_name_H-M   'P 1'
#
loop_
_entity.id
_entity.type
_entity.pdbx_description
1 polymer ?
#
loop_
_entity_poly.entity_id
_entity_poly.type
_entity_poly.pdbx_seq_one_letter_code
_entity_poly.pdbx_strand_id
1 'polypeptide(L)' 'MNRYNLSSRDPFKYNSDGSLDLYIQNSPPDKEKEANWLPAPKGPFVLTFRFYWPEKELLDGMWKPPIVQNRGISTL' A
#
# COMPACT_ATOMS: atom_id res chain seq x y z
N MET A 1 -1.95 -17.35 2.81
CA MET A 1 -1.24 -16.23 3.46
C MET A 1 -2.28 -15.37 4.15
N ASN A 2 -2.26 -15.26 5.47
CA ASN A 2 -3.24 -14.51 6.27
C ASN A 2 -2.74 -13.08 6.48
N ARG A 3 -2.56 -12.33 5.39
CA ARG A 3 -2.06 -10.95 5.41
C ARG A 3 -3.20 -9.97 5.18
N TYR A 4 -3.44 -9.10 6.16
CA TYR A 4 -4.56 -8.14 6.16
C TYR A 4 -4.12 -6.70 6.41
N ASN A 5 -2.82 -6.47 6.61
CA ASN A 5 -2.25 -5.14 6.76
C ASN A 5 -0.82 -5.07 6.19
N LEU A 6 -0.38 -3.83 6.05
CA LEU A 6 0.99 -3.42 5.76
C LEU A 6 1.37 -2.41 6.85
N SER A 7 2.51 -2.63 7.51
CA SER A 7 2.98 -1.81 8.62
C SER A 7 4.32 -1.19 8.25
N SER A 8 4.61 0.03 8.72
CA SER A 8 5.92 0.67 8.53
C SER A 8 7.10 -0.13 9.12
N ARG A 9 6.81 -1.15 9.92
CA ARG A 9 7.78 -2.11 10.50
C ARG A 9 8.04 -3.33 9.60
N ASP A 10 7.29 -3.50 8.52
CA ASP A 10 7.49 -4.60 7.60
C ASP A 10 8.75 -4.37 6.75
N PRO A 11 9.44 -5.44 6.29
CA PRO A 11 10.65 -5.33 5.49
C PRO A 11 10.32 -4.99 4.03
N PHE A 12 9.82 -3.78 3.78
CA PHE A 12 9.49 -3.31 2.43
C PHE A 12 10.72 -3.12 1.56
N LYS A 13 10.49 -3.26 0.25
CA LYS A 13 11.45 -2.83 -0.78
C LYS A 13 11.09 -1.42 -1.22
N TYR A 14 12.03 -0.51 -1.04
CA TYR A 14 11.92 0.88 -1.49
C TYR A 14 12.48 1.01 -2.90
N ASN A 15 11.99 2.01 -3.62
CA ASN A 15 12.51 2.42 -4.92
C ASN A 15 13.87 3.14 -4.73
N SER A 16 14.63 3.32 -5.81
CA SER A 16 15.95 3.97 -5.76
C SER A 16 15.90 5.44 -5.31
N ASP A 17 14.75 6.09 -5.48
CA ASP A 17 14.48 7.46 -5.02
C ASP A 17 13.97 7.51 -3.56
N GLY A 18 13.89 6.37 -2.89
CA GLY A 18 13.40 6.25 -1.52
C GLY A 18 11.86 6.19 -1.39
N SER A 19 11.12 6.25 -2.50
CA SER A 19 9.67 6.08 -2.48
C SER A 19 9.26 4.63 -2.21
N LEU A 20 8.00 4.43 -1.82
CA LEU A 20 7.42 3.12 -1.52
C LEU A 20 6.16 2.90 -2.35
N ASP A 21 6.18 1.87 -3.20
CA ASP A 21 4.99 1.39 -3.90
C ASP A 21 4.33 0.25 -3.13
N LEU A 22 3.03 0.37 -2.89
CA LEU A 22 2.21 -0.69 -2.29
C LEU A 22 1.26 -1.28 -3.32
N TYR A 23 1.23 -2.61 -3.39
CA TYR A 23 0.38 -3.34 -4.34
C TYR A 23 -0.86 -3.85 -3.62
N ILE A 24 -2.04 -3.39 -4.03
CA ILE A 24 -3.32 -3.77 -3.42
C ILE A 24 -4.15 -4.54 -4.45
N GLN A 25 -4.11 -5.86 -4.41
CA GLN A 25 -4.76 -6.70 -5.43
C GLN A 25 -5.00 -8.13 -4.95
N ASN A 26 -5.89 -8.86 -5.64
CA ASN A 26 -6.27 -10.22 -5.26
C ASN A 26 -5.19 -11.27 -5.56
N SER A 27 -4.61 -11.23 -6.76
CA SER A 27 -3.56 -12.16 -7.17
C SER A 27 -2.20 -11.71 -6.67
N PRO A 28 -1.31 -12.63 -6.25
CA PRO A 28 0.06 -12.28 -5.90
C PRO A 28 0.77 -11.62 -7.10
N PRO A 29 1.58 -10.57 -6.89
CA PRO A 29 2.44 -10.02 -7.93
C PRO A 29 3.69 -10.90 -8.12
N ASP A 30 4.63 -10.45 -8.95
CA ASP A 30 5.95 -11.07 -9.07
C ASP A 30 6.64 -11.16 -7.69
N LYS A 31 7.46 -12.20 -7.50
CA LYS A 31 8.17 -12.48 -6.24
C LYS A 31 8.93 -11.27 -5.68
N GLU A 32 9.42 -10.40 -6.56
CA GLU A 32 10.16 -9.21 -6.15
C GLU A 32 9.29 -8.18 -5.43
N LYS A 33 7.99 -8.13 -5.72
CA LYS A 33 7.00 -7.14 -5.23
C LYS A 33 6.17 -7.67 -4.06
N GLU A 34 6.25 -8.96 -3.74
CA GLU A 34 5.46 -9.61 -2.68
C GLU A 34 5.63 -8.94 -1.31
N ALA A 35 6.83 -8.43 -0.99
CA ALA A 35 7.10 -7.72 0.26
C ALA A 35 6.13 -6.54 0.49
N ASN A 36 5.78 -5.83 -0.58
CA ASN A 36 4.94 -4.63 -0.56
C ASN A 36 3.47 -4.91 -0.92
N TRP A 37 3.07 -6.18 -1.02
CA TRP A 37 1.75 -6.58 -1.47
C TRP A 37 0.79 -6.85 -0.32
N LEU A 38 -0.41 -6.27 -0.43
CA LEU A 38 -1.58 -6.56 0.40
C LEU A 38 -2.64 -7.30 -0.43
N PRO A 39 -2.96 -8.55 -0.08
CA PRO A 39 -4.10 -9.25 -0.65
C PRO A 39 -5.40 -8.47 -0.44
N ALA A 40 -6.17 -8.29 -1.51
CA ALA A 40 -7.49 -7.64 -1.49
C ALA A 40 -8.55 -8.54 -2.15
N PRO A 41 -9.85 -8.42 -1.78
CA PRO A 41 -10.91 -9.16 -2.46
C PRO A 41 -11.11 -8.64 -3.89
N LYS A 42 -11.75 -9.45 -4.74
CA LYS A 42 -12.19 -9.02 -6.08
C LYS A 42 -13.37 -8.04 -6.06
N GLY A 43 -14.08 -7.98 -4.93
CA GLY A 43 -15.22 -7.07 -4.72
C GLY A 43 -14.81 -5.77 -4.04
N PRO A 44 -15.79 -4.90 -3.71
CA PRO A 44 -15.54 -3.65 -3.00
C PRO A 44 -14.81 -3.87 -1.68
N PHE A 45 -13.88 -2.96 -1.37
CA PHE A 45 -13.19 -2.91 -0.09
C PHE A 45 -12.86 -1.46 0.26
N VAL A 46 -12.51 -1.23 1.53
CA VAL A 46 -12.06 0.07 2.03
C VAL A 46 -10.59 -0.04 2.41
N LEU A 47 -9.80 0.91 1.94
CA LEU A 47 -8.44 1.12 2.43
C LEU A 47 -8.45 2.11 3.57
N THR A 48 -7.88 1.69 4.70
CA THR A 48 -7.78 2.53 5.90
C THR A 48 -6.31 2.75 6.23
N PHE A 49 -5.91 4.01 6.27
CA PHE A 49 -4.63 4.40 6.86
C PHE A 49 -4.78 4.54 8.37
N ARG A 50 -3.82 4.02 9.13
CA ARG A 50 -3.75 4.19 10.58
C ARG A 50 -2.41 4.84 10.92
N PHE A 51 -2.50 6.01 11.54
CA PHE A 51 -1.35 6.78 11.99
C PHE A 51 -1.21 6.64 13.50
N TYR A 52 0.01 6.37 13.96
CA TYR A 52 0.33 6.28 15.37
C TYR A 52 1.15 7.50 15.73
N TRP A 53 0.61 8.33 16.63
CA TRP A 53 1.23 9.59 17.02
C TRP A 53 1.52 10.53 15.82
N PRO A 54 0.49 10.90 15.04
CA PRO A 54 0.69 11.74 13.86
C PRO A 54 1.19 13.14 14.23
N GLU A 55 1.99 13.72 13.33
CA GLU A 55 2.41 15.11 13.42
C GLU A 55 1.23 16.08 13.13
N LYS A 56 1.43 17.36 13.45
CA LYS A 56 0.37 18.38 13.39
C LYS A 56 -0.16 18.56 11.97
N GLU A 57 0.70 18.43 10.98
CA GLU A 57 0.41 18.55 9.55
C GLU A 57 -0.67 17.56 9.11
N LEU A 58 -0.67 16.35 9.66
CA LEU A 58 -1.72 15.37 9.38
C LEU A 58 -3.00 15.72 10.13
N LEU A 59 -2.90 16.14 11.39
CA LEU A 59 -4.06 16.51 12.22
C LEU A 59 -4.80 17.73 11.67
N ASP A 60 -4.08 18.69 11.12
CA ASP A 60 -4.61 19.89 10.47
C ASP A 60 -5.11 19.61 9.03
N GLY A 61 -4.90 18.39 8.52
CA GLY A 61 -5.31 18.00 7.16
C GLY A 61 -4.45 18.59 6.04
N MET A 62 -3.26 19.11 6.35
CA MET A 62 -2.28 19.61 5.38
C MET A 62 -1.64 18.47 4.60
N TRP A 63 -1.33 17.37 5.29
CA TRP A 63 -0.89 16.15 4.62
C TRP A 63 -2.07 15.46 3.93
N LYS A 64 -1.85 15.03 2.68
CA LYS A 64 -2.81 14.24 1.90
C LYS A 64 -2.23 12.86 1.62
N PRO A 65 -3.03 11.79 1.73
CA PRO A 65 -2.55 10.47 1.39
C PRO A 65 -2.20 10.37 -0.10
N PRO A 66 -1.22 9.53 -0.48
CA PRO A 66 -0.94 9.22 -1.87
C PRO A 66 -2.20 8.73 -2.59
N ILE A 67 -2.36 9.14 -3.84
CA ILE A 67 -3.51 8.74 -4.66
C ILE A 67 -3.41 7.25 -4.98
N VAL A 68 -4.51 6.52 -4.78
CA VAL A 68 -4.65 5.14 -5.25
C VAL A 68 -4.83 5.16 -6.76
N GLN A 69 -3.91 4.53 -7.48
CA GLN A 69 -3.96 4.40 -8.93
C GLN A 69 -4.49 3.02 -9.31
N ASN A 70 -5.56 2.97 -10.10
CA ASN A 70 -5.92 1.73 -10.78
C ASN A 70 -5.00 1.56 -12.00
N ARG A 71 -4.03 0.64 -11.87
CA ARG A 71 -3.06 0.33 -12.93
C ARG A 71 -3.62 -0.61 -14.01
N GLY A 72 -4.89 -0.99 -13.92
CA GLY A 72 -5.51 -1.98 -14.80
C GLY A 72 -4.91 -3.38 -14.62
N ILE A 73 -5.43 -4.34 -15.37
CA ILE A 73 -4.76 -5.63 -15.54
C ILE A 73 -3.64 -5.38 -16.55
N SER A 74 -2.38 -5.58 -16.15
CA SER A 74 -1.26 -5.61 -17.08
C SER A 74 -1.44 -6.80 -18.02
N THR A 75 -2.14 -6.61 -19.14
CA THR A 75 -2.08 -7.53 -20.28
C THR A 75 -0.71 -7.37 -20.90
N LEU A 76 0.22 -8.23 -20.49
CA LEU A 76 1.19 -8.77 -21.44
C LEU A 76 0.46 -9.78 -22.32
#